data_AF-A0A0E0JJR0-F1
#
_entry.id   AF-A0A0E0JJR0-F1
#
_cell.length_a   1.000
_cell.length_b   1.000
_cell.length_c   1.000
_cell.angle_alpha   90.00
_cell.angle_beta   90.00
_cell.angle_gamma   90.00
#
_symmetry.space_group_name_H-M   'P 1'
#
loop_
_entity.id
_entity.type
_entity.pdbx_description
1 polymer ?
#
loop_
_entity_poly.entity_id
_entity_poly.type
_entity_poly.pdbx_seq_one_letter_code
_entity_poly.pdbx_strand_id
1 'polypeptide(L)'
;MAAGRARVRRLPYDEPFRFPGFGFADYKTTCGSWLVFPRDDGCFLVNPFTGATVTLPALSSVRLRPPNAAAKYDLQGCAYPVTWMHIHDSKKLHISKLILCAPNLVAAIIGIGQSSQVLVCKPGGLSWSVRAYDMVKNFQDMAFYQGKLYAIANDDENLLVVNISQDQSTGDPQVSKIGQAIKGDPFHTVAHEFGTMDILANKKLYLVESCGSLLMIRRKIWCWSKHACHTDPEALRPIVAGPNEFEVFKADFEQSRWVKMTTLGDKQVLFLGRRCSRAISVSQYGMTGDQIFFLDDEEENCKQYDYAMEITSFCVCDMRDGKVDSPLPKASWKRCDEMRLVAWLFPQD
;
A
#
# COMPACT_ATOMS: atom_id res chain seq x y z
N MET A 1 -21.69 8.42 18.09
CA MET A 1 -21.41 8.20 16.66
C MET A 1 -21.72 6.75 16.33
N ALA A 2 -22.65 6.50 15.41
CA ALA A 2 -22.97 5.14 14.99
C ALA A 2 -21.82 4.62 14.13
N ALA A 3 -21.05 3.65 14.62
CA ALA A 3 -19.99 3.01 13.84
C ALA A 3 -20.58 2.48 12.51
N GLY A 4 -20.11 3.02 11.39
CA GLY A 4 -20.55 2.61 10.06
C GLY A 4 -20.19 1.14 9.82
N ARG A 5 -21.19 0.28 9.62
CA ARG A 5 -20.95 -1.13 9.23
C ARG A 5 -20.17 -1.17 7.91
N ALA A 6 -19.16 -2.05 7.85
CA ALA A 6 -18.48 -2.40 6.61
C ALA A 6 -19.49 -2.87 5.56
N ARG A 7 -19.31 -2.42 4.32
CA ARG A 7 -20.11 -2.87 3.17
C ARG A 7 -19.19 -3.60 2.21
N VAL A 8 -19.52 -4.85 1.93
CA VAL A 8 -18.83 -5.65 0.91
C VAL A 8 -19.72 -5.65 -0.33
N ARG A 9 -19.11 -5.43 -1.49
CA ARG A 9 -19.78 -5.51 -2.80
C ARG A 9 -19.03 -6.54 -3.64
N ARG A 10 -19.76 -7.35 -4.39
CA ARG A 10 -19.15 -8.27 -5.36
C ARG A 10 -18.79 -7.48 -6.63
N LEU A 11 -17.90 -8.03 -7.45
CA LEU A 11 -17.67 -7.54 -8.81
C LEU A 11 -17.89 -8.71 -9.77
N PRO A 12 -18.46 -8.48 -10.97
CA PRO A 12 -18.87 -7.19 -11.55
C PRO A 12 -20.26 -6.69 -11.10
N TYR A 13 -20.96 -7.48 -10.28
CA TYR A 13 -22.34 -7.22 -9.85
C TYR A 13 -22.39 -6.30 -8.64
N ASP A 14 -23.12 -5.18 -8.73
CA ASP A 14 -23.25 -4.21 -7.63
C ASP A 14 -24.15 -4.68 -6.46
N GLU A 15 -24.19 -5.98 -6.21
CA GLU A 15 -25.01 -6.55 -5.17
C GLU A 15 -24.29 -6.41 -3.82
N PRO A 16 -24.93 -5.79 -2.81
CA PRO A 16 -24.43 -5.81 -1.45
C PRO A 16 -24.28 -7.26 -1.00
N PHE A 17 -23.06 -7.64 -0.66
CA PHE A 17 -22.77 -8.96 -0.13
C PHE A 17 -22.59 -8.88 1.39
N ARG A 18 -23.20 -9.84 2.09
CA ARG A 18 -23.02 -10.00 3.53
C ARG A 18 -22.47 -11.39 3.79
N PHE A 19 -21.42 -11.46 4.58
CA PHE A 19 -20.92 -12.73 5.09
C PHE A 19 -21.89 -13.23 6.18
N PRO A 20 -22.41 -14.46 6.08
CA PRO A 20 -23.30 -15.03 7.08
C PRO A 20 -22.66 -15.01 8.47
N GLY A 21 -23.36 -14.54 9.49
CA GLY A 21 -22.88 -14.54 10.88
C GLY A 21 -21.85 -13.44 11.23
N PHE A 22 -21.47 -12.58 10.28
CA PHE A 22 -20.48 -11.53 10.53
C PHE A 22 -21.02 -10.12 10.27
N GLY A 23 -21.17 -9.35 11.36
CA GLY A 23 -21.32 -7.89 11.29
C GLY A 23 -19.96 -7.24 11.47
N PHE A 24 -19.22 -7.01 10.39
CA PHE A 24 -17.92 -6.35 10.48
C PHE A 24 -18.11 -4.84 10.68
N ALA A 25 -17.90 -4.35 11.90
CA ALA A 25 -17.61 -2.95 12.14
C ALA A 25 -16.08 -2.79 12.23
N ASP A 26 -15.58 -1.63 11.79
CA ASP A 26 -14.23 -1.16 12.15
C ASP A 26 -13.01 -1.96 11.64
N TYR A 27 -13.11 -2.71 10.53
CA TYR A 27 -11.90 -3.22 9.86
C TYR A 27 -11.08 -2.04 9.31
N LYS A 28 -9.74 -2.10 9.45
CA LYS A 28 -8.85 -1.02 8.96
C LYS A 28 -8.16 -1.34 7.65
N THR A 29 -7.90 -2.62 7.39
CA THR A 29 -7.19 -3.04 6.17
C THR A 29 -7.56 -4.46 5.77
N THR A 30 -7.12 -4.87 4.57
CA THR A 30 -7.27 -6.23 4.05
C THR A 30 -5.92 -6.79 3.64
N CYS A 31 -5.81 -8.11 3.67
CA CYS A 31 -4.63 -8.85 3.24
C CYS A 31 -5.10 -10.09 2.48
N GLY A 32 -5.15 -10.02 1.15
CA GLY A 32 -5.69 -11.10 0.32
C GLY A 32 -7.14 -11.43 0.66
N SER A 33 -7.36 -12.58 1.28
CA SER A 33 -8.67 -13.06 1.76
C SER A 33 -9.00 -12.71 3.21
N TRP A 34 -8.17 -11.89 3.87
CA TRP A 34 -8.28 -11.60 5.30
C TRP A 34 -8.69 -10.16 5.55
N LEU A 35 -9.61 -9.97 6.48
CA LEU A 35 -9.97 -8.68 7.06
C LEU A 35 -9.14 -8.45 8.32
N VAL A 36 -8.57 -7.26 8.48
CA VAL A 36 -7.69 -6.92 9.61
C VAL A 36 -8.40 -5.94 10.56
N PHE A 37 -8.51 -6.35 11.82
CA PHE A 37 -9.14 -5.59 12.90
C PHE A 37 -8.09 -5.20 13.94
N PRO A 38 -7.90 -3.90 14.21
CA PRO A 38 -7.04 -3.49 15.31
C PRO A 38 -7.70 -3.82 16.67
N ARG A 39 -6.88 -4.11 17.68
CA ARG A 39 -7.27 -4.22 19.09
C ARG A 39 -6.23 -3.53 19.96
N ASP A 40 -6.59 -3.20 21.19
CA ASP A 40 -5.66 -2.59 22.16
C ASP A 40 -4.46 -3.49 22.47
N ASP A 41 -4.66 -4.82 22.40
CA ASP A 41 -3.66 -5.84 22.67
C ASP A 41 -3.03 -6.47 21.42
N GLY A 42 -3.38 -6.00 20.21
CA GLY A 42 -2.99 -6.73 19.01
C GLY A 42 -3.62 -6.28 17.70
N CYS A 43 -3.46 -7.15 16.70
CA CYS A 43 -4.31 -7.15 15.52
C CYS A 43 -4.92 -8.53 15.35
N PHE A 44 -6.18 -8.58 14.93
CA PHE A 44 -6.90 -9.82 14.69
C PHE A 44 -7.32 -9.89 13.23
N LEU A 45 -7.02 -11.00 12.58
CA LEU A 45 -7.37 -11.26 11.20
C LEU A 45 -8.49 -12.29 11.16
N VAL A 46 -9.48 -12.03 10.32
CA VAL A 46 -10.58 -12.96 10.05
C VAL A 46 -10.62 -13.22 8.55
N ASN A 47 -10.62 -14.48 8.16
CA ASN A 47 -10.98 -14.87 6.82
C ASN A 47 -12.51 -15.05 6.79
N PRO A 48 -13.25 -14.15 6.14
CA PRO A 48 -14.71 -14.20 6.16
C PRO A 48 -15.28 -15.31 5.25
N PHE A 49 -14.46 -15.92 4.39
CA PHE A 49 -14.85 -17.05 3.53
C PHE A 49 -14.76 -18.39 4.25
N THR A 50 -13.78 -18.55 5.15
CA THR A 50 -13.54 -19.83 5.86
C THR A 50 -13.85 -19.78 7.35
N GLY A 51 -14.00 -18.59 7.92
CA GLY A 51 -14.12 -18.38 9.37
C GLY A 51 -12.79 -18.52 10.13
N ALA A 52 -11.67 -18.76 9.43
CA ALA A 52 -10.36 -18.87 10.06
C ALA A 52 -9.92 -17.55 10.69
N THR A 53 -9.16 -17.64 11.77
CA THR A 53 -8.71 -16.48 12.55
C THR A 53 -7.22 -16.55 12.83
N VAL A 54 -6.56 -15.38 12.86
CA VAL A 54 -5.14 -15.24 13.19
C VAL A 54 -4.95 -14.03 14.09
N THR A 55 -4.18 -14.17 15.15
CA THR A 55 -3.77 -13.07 16.02
C THR A 55 -2.37 -12.59 15.65
N LEU A 56 -2.13 -11.30 15.74
CA LEU A 56 -0.82 -10.66 15.60
C LEU A 56 -0.51 -9.82 16.85
N PRO A 57 0.77 -9.61 17.17
CA PRO A 57 1.18 -8.79 18.29
C PRO A 57 0.66 -7.35 18.22
N ALA A 58 0.53 -6.69 19.37
CA ALA A 58 0.27 -5.26 19.46
C ALA A 58 1.39 -4.46 18.77
N LEU A 59 1.04 -3.34 18.14
CA LEU A 59 2.04 -2.40 17.57
C LEU A 59 2.91 -1.74 18.65
N SER A 60 2.47 -1.76 19.92
CA SER A 60 3.28 -1.35 21.07
C SER A 60 4.33 -2.39 21.48
N SER A 61 4.22 -3.64 21.02
CA SER A 61 5.16 -4.72 21.32
C SER A 61 6.14 -4.90 20.16
N VAL A 62 7.27 -4.20 20.22
CA VAL A 62 8.29 -4.20 19.16
C VAL A 62 9.67 -4.55 19.73
N ARG A 63 10.28 -5.60 19.19
CA ARG A 63 11.66 -5.98 19.44
C ARG A 63 12.59 -5.23 18.50
N LEU A 64 13.39 -4.34 19.08
CA LEU A 64 14.38 -3.54 18.37
C LEU A 64 15.60 -4.37 17.97
N ARG A 65 16.16 -4.07 16.80
CA ARG A 65 17.45 -4.59 16.34
C ARG A 65 18.41 -3.43 16.04
N PRO A 66 19.46 -3.23 16.84
CA PRO A 66 19.80 -3.93 18.09
C PRO A 66 18.83 -3.59 19.26
N PRO A 67 18.76 -4.41 20.33
CA PRO A 67 17.80 -4.21 21.43
C PRO A 67 17.92 -2.88 22.17
N ASN A 68 19.14 -2.37 22.34
CA ASN A 68 19.42 -1.13 23.08
C ASN A 68 19.46 0.09 22.14
N ALA A 69 18.69 0.06 21.06
CA ALA A 69 18.64 1.18 20.13
C ALA A 69 17.99 2.40 20.78
N ALA A 70 18.56 3.57 20.53
CA ALA A 70 18.06 4.85 21.03
C ALA A 70 18.03 5.87 19.89
N ALA A 71 17.11 6.83 19.97
CA ALA A 71 17.08 7.96 19.04
C ALA A 71 18.39 8.77 19.16
N LYS A 72 18.88 9.27 18.02
CA LYS A 72 20.11 10.06 17.95
C LYS A 72 19.83 11.34 17.20
N TYR A 73 20.27 12.43 17.77
CA TYR A 73 20.11 13.77 17.23
C TYR A 73 21.49 14.40 17.05
N ASP A 74 21.65 15.26 16.05
CA ASP A 74 22.84 16.08 15.91
C ASP A 74 22.87 17.22 16.93
N LEU A 75 23.92 18.04 16.89
CA LEU A 75 24.10 19.18 17.79
C LEU A 75 23.01 20.25 17.63
N GLN A 76 22.31 20.27 16.49
CA GLN A 76 21.20 21.17 16.19
C GLN A 76 19.85 20.57 16.61
N GLY A 77 19.83 19.36 17.18
CA GLY A 77 18.60 18.66 17.56
C GLY A 77 17.87 18.03 16.37
N CYS A 78 18.48 17.97 15.20
CA CYS A 78 17.90 17.37 14.02
C CYS A 78 18.17 15.85 14.00
N ALA A 79 17.14 15.08 13.64
CA ALA A 79 17.26 13.65 13.43
C ALA A 79 17.71 13.38 11.98
N TYR A 80 18.98 13.03 11.77
CA TYR A 80 19.45 12.57 10.46
C TYR A 80 20.49 11.43 10.57
N PRO A 81 20.24 10.26 9.95
CA PRO A 81 19.01 9.89 9.25
C PRO A 81 17.83 9.71 10.22
N VAL A 82 16.60 9.95 9.75
CA VAL A 82 15.38 9.59 10.49
C VAL A 82 15.24 8.06 10.45
N THR A 83 15.02 7.46 11.62
CA THR A 83 14.93 6.02 11.82
C THR A 83 13.66 5.64 12.59
N TRP A 84 13.40 4.34 12.78
CA TRP A 84 12.27 3.86 13.57
C TRP A 84 12.17 4.52 14.95
N MET A 85 13.32 4.74 15.61
CA MET A 85 13.38 5.35 16.95
C MET A 85 12.79 6.76 17.01
N HIS A 86 12.67 7.45 15.88
CA HIS A 86 12.11 8.81 15.81
C HIS A 86 10.59 8.80 15.61
N ILE A 87 10.01 7.68 15.18
CA ILE A 87 8.58 7.58 14.83
C ILE A 87 7.80 6.60 15.73
N HIS A 88 8.48 5.70 16.44
CA HIS A 88 7.89 4.56 17.15
C HIS A 88 6.90 4.91 18.29
N ASP A 89 7.03 6.08 18.91
CA ASP A 89 6.14 6.52 20.01
C ASP A 89 4.93 7.32 19.52
N SER A 90 4.78 7.52 18.21
CA SER A 90 3.71 8.34 17.66
C SER A 90 2.35 7.63 17.75
N LYS A 91 1.36 8.30 18.35
CA LYS A 91 -0.04 7.86 18.37
C LYS A 91 -0.68 7.77 16.97
N LYS A 92 -0.01 8.28 15.93
CA LYS A 92 -0.48 8.24 14.53
C LYS A 92 0.01 7.01 13.75
N LEU A 93 0.82 6.16 14.38
CA LEU A 93 1.31 4.93 13.74
C LEU A 93 0.14 4.04 13.34
N HIS A 94 0.20 3.54 12.11
CA HIS A 94 -0.79 2.63 11.58
C HIS A 94 -0.14 1.65 10.59
N ILE A 95 -0.84 0.54 10.34
CA ILE A 95 -0.47 -0.44 9.32
C ILE A 95 -0.97 0.07 7.97
N SER A 96 -0.05 0.46 7.09
CA SER A 96 -0.38 0.87 5.71
C SER A 96 -0.63 -0.34 4.82
N LYS A 97 0.16 -1.41 4.99
CA LYS A 97 -0.01 -2.68 4.27
C LYS A 97 0.42 -3.87 5.12
N LEU A 98 -0.24 -5.01 4.92
CA LEU A 98 0.02 -6.27 5.63
C LEU A 98 0.04 -7.44 4.63
N ILE A 99 0.99 -8.37 4.80
CA ILE A 99 1.08 -9.61 4.03
C ILE A 99 1.29 -10.80 4.96
N LEU A 100 0.42 -11.81 4.86
CA LEU A 100 0.65 -13.14 5.40
C LEU A 100 1.58 -13.89 4.43
N CYS A 101 2.89 -13.84 4.66
CA CYS A 101 3.89 -14.35 3.73
C CYS A 101 4.01 -15.88 3.76
N ALA A 102 4.06 -16.44 4.98
CA ALA A 102 4.21 -17.88 5.22
C ALA A 102 3.58 -18.23 6.58
N PRO A 103 3.38 -19.52 6.93
CA PRO A 103 2.71 -19.91 8.17
C PRO A 103 3.31 -19.30 9.45
N ASN A 104 4.61 -19.01 9.45
CA ASN A 104 5.34 -18.43 10.59
C ASN A 104 5.84 -16.99 10.30
N LEU A 105 5.34 -16.33 9.25
CA LEU A 105 5.84 -15.02 8.85
C LEU A 105 4.73 -14.11 8.34
N VAL A 106 4.61 -12.96 9.00
CA VAL A 106 3.80 -11.82 8.59
C VAL A 106 4.72 -10.62 8.43
N ALA A 107 4.48 -9.85 7.39
CA ALA A 107 5.16 -8.59 7.14
C ALA A 107 4.16 -7.44 7.11
N ALA A 108 4.56 -6.30 7.67
CA ALA A 108 3.77 -5.08 7.71
C ALA A 108 4.63 -3.89 7.27
N ILE A 109 4.05 -2.98 6.48
CA ILE A 109 4.55 -1.60 6.38
C ILE A 109 3.82 -0.80 7.44
N ILE A 110 4.56 -0.25 8.40
CA ILE A 110 4.03 0.55 9.50
C ILE A 110 4.71 1.92 9.48
N GLY A 111 3.93 2.97 9.62
CA GLY A 111 4.47 4.32 9.54
C GLY A 111 3.51 5.43 9.92
N ILE A 112 3.99 6.65 9.72
CA ILE A 112 3.27 7.91 9.88
C ILE A 112 3.56 8.81 8.68
N GLY A 113 2.51 9.33 8.04
CA GLY A 113 2.70 10.20 6.88
C GLY A 113 3.45 9.49 5.75
N GLN A 114 4.61 10.04 5.38
CA GLN A 114 5.51 9.49 4.36
C GLN A 114 6.72 8.75 4.96
N SER A 115 6.74 8.52 6.28
CA SER A 115 7.82 7.84 6.99
C SER A 115 7.35 6.49 7.49
N SER A 116 7.91 5.41 6.97
CA SER A 116 7.50 4.04 7.30
C SER A 116 8.67 3.07 7.35
N GLN A 117 8.43 1.92 7.96
CA GLN A 117 9.39 0.83 8.06
C GLN A 117 8.70 -0.52 7.83
N VAL A 118 9.46 -1.50 7.36
CA VAL A 118 9.01 -2.90 7.27
C VAL A 118 9.27 -3.61 8.59
N LEU A 119 8.20 -4.15 9.18
CA LEU A 119 8.26 -4.98 10.38
C LEU A 119 7.79 -6.39 10.05
N VAL A 120 8.30 -7.36 10.80
CA VAL A 120 7.88 -8.75 10.67
C VAL A 120 7.49 -9.33 12.03
N CYS A 121 6.57 -10.28 12.03
CA CYS A 121 6.23 -11.05 13.22
C CYS A 121 5.83 -12.48 12.86
N LYS A 122 5.80 -13.34 13.88
CA LYS A 122 5.18 -14.65 13.79
C LYS A 122 3.67 -14.50 14.08
N PRO A 123 2.77 -15.11 13.28
CA PRO A 123 1.37 -15.30 13.67
C PRO A 123 1.24 -15.90 15.08
N GLY A 124 0.43 -15.30 15.93
CA GLY A 124 0.26 -15.68 17.34
C GLY A 124 1.48 -15.42 18.23
N GLY A 125 2.50 -14.72 17.72
CA GLY A 125 3.69 -14.32 18.48
C GLY A 125 3.42 -13.16 19.43
N LEU A 126 4.46 -12.76 20.16
CA LEU A 126 4.37 -11.73 21.22
C LEU A 126 4.84 -10.35 20.79
N SER A 127 5.68 -10.25 19.74
CA SER A 127 6.29 -8.97 19.34
C SER A 127 6.56 -8.91 17.84
N TRP A 128 6.48 -7.71 17.28
CA TRP A 128 7.06 -7.38 15.98
C TRP A 128 8.58 -7.25 16.08
N SER A 129 9.30 -7.41 14.97
CA SER A 129 10.73 -7.16 14.87
C SER A 129 11.01 -6.08 13.83
N VAL A 130 11.89 -5.15 14.16
CA VAL A 130 12.28 -4.02 13.32
C VAL A 130 13.77 -3.74 13.39
N ARG A 131 14.36 -3.28 12.30
CA ARG A 131 15.71 -2.71 12.31
C ARG A 131 15.64 -1.25 12.76
N ALA A 132 16.09 -1.00 13.98
CA ALA A 132 15.87 0.25 14.69
C ALA A 132 16.64 1.44 14.08
N TYR A 133 17.80 1.18 13.48
CA TYR A 133 18.68 2.19 12.88
C TYR A 133 18.58 2.30 11.36
N ASP A 134 17.79 1.44 10.71
CA ASP A 134 17.57 1.58 9.28
C ASP A 134 16.75 2.84 9.04
N MET A 135 17.16 3.62 8.05
CA MET A 135 16.47 4.84 7.66
C MET A 135 15.03 4.51 7.27
N VAL A 136 14.08 5.27 7.81
CA VAL A 136 12.67 5.15 7.40
C VAL A 136 12.53 5.63 5.96
N LYS A 137 11.67 4.97 5.20
CA LYS A 137 11.42 5.29 3.79
C LYS A 137 9.94 5.54 3.58
N ASN A 138 9.61 6.18 2.46
CA ASN A 138 8.23 6.28 1.99
C ASN A 138 7.82 4.99 1.25
N PHE A 139 7.76 3.86 1.96
CA PHE A 139 7.37 2.58 1.37
C PHE A 139 5.99 2.68 0.76
N GLN A 140 5.91 2.33 -0.52
CA GLN A 140 4.67 2.37 -1.30
C GLN A 140 3.96 1.03 -1.30
N ASP A 141 4.72 -0.04 -1.46
CA ASP A 141 4.17 -1.39 -1.53
C ASP A 141 5.22 -2.45 -1.12
N MET A 142 4.75 -3.66 -0.84
CA MET A 142 5.52 -4.87 -0.65
C MET A 142 4.80 -6.08 -1.26
N ALA A 143 5.57 -7.11 -1.63
CA ALA A 143 5.07 -8.37 -2.14
C ALA A 143 5.93 -9.54 -1.67
N PHE A 144 5.30 -10.68 -1.38
CA PHE A 144 6.02 -11.92 -1.12
C PHE A 144 6.09 -12.74 -2.40
N TYR A 145 7.29 -12.98 -2.90
CA TYR A 145 7.54 -13.57 -4.21
C TYR A 145 8.66 -14.60 -4.11
N GLN A 146 8.40 -15.82 -4.58
CA GLN A 146 9.38 -16.93 -4.59
C GLN A 146 10.12 -17.11 -3.24
N GLY A 147 9.37 -17.07 -2.14
CA GLY A 147 9.91 -17.27 -0.78
C GLY A 147 10.66 -16.07 -0.19
N LYS A 148 10.70 -14.93 -0.88
CA LYS A 148 11.37 -13.70 -0.43
C LYS A 148 10.38 -12.54 -0.32
N LEU A 149 10.62 -11.66 0.65
CA LEU A 149 9.86 -10.43 0.80
C LEU A 149 10.55 -9.30 0.04
N TYR A 150 9.81 -8.63 -0.82
CA TYR A 150 10.25 -7.46 -1.57
C TYR A 150 9.43 -6.25 -1.17
N ALA A 151 10.05 -5.07 -1.17
CA ALA A 151 9.40 -3.80 -0.88
C ALA A 151 9.90 -2.72 -1.86
N ILE A 152 9.08 -1.71 -2.11
CA ILE A 152 9.43 -0.56 -2.94
C ILE A 152 9.12 0.74 -2.22
N ALA A 153 10.00 1.73 -2.36
CA ALA A 153 9.84 3.06 -1.80
C ALA A 153 9.69 4.11 -2.90
N ASN A 154 9.03 5.21 -2.57
CA ASN A 154 8.71 6.28 -3.51
C ASN A 154 9.96 6.98 -4.08
N ASP A 155 10.96 7.20 -3.22
CA ASP A 155 12.05 8.14 -3.47
C ASP A 155 12.97 7.67 -4.61
N ASP A 156 13.39 6.41 -4.56
CA ASP A 156 14.40 5.83 -5.45
C ASP A 156 13.85 4.76 -6.41
N GLU A 157 12.61 4.30 -6.21
CA GLU A 157 11.98 3.18 -6.94
C GLU A 157 12.83 1.90 -6.96
N ASN A 158 13.76 1.76 -6.01
CA ASN A 158 14.57 0.57 -5.87
C ASN A 158 13.68 -0.58 -5.41
N LEU A 159 13.80 -1.74 -6.07
CA LEU A 159 13.26 -2.97 -5.52
C LEU A 159 14.17 -3.41 -4.38
N LEU A 160 13.65 -3.40 -3.17
CA LEU A 160 14.37 -3.81 -1.98
C LEU A 160 14.00 -5.24 -1.62
N VAL A 161 15.00 -6.07 -1.31
CA VAL A 161 14.81 -7.40 -0.74
C VAL A 161 14.98 -7.31 0.78
N VAL A 162 13.95 -7.72 1.51
CA VAL A 162 13.94 -7.74 2.97
C VAL A 162 14.39 -9.13 3.41
N ASN A 163 15.65 -9.23 3.83
CA ASN A 163 16.19 -10.49 4.35
C ASN A 163 15.68 -10.70 5.78
N ILE A 164 15.13 -11.89 6.01
CA ILE A 164 14.51 -12.26 7.28
C ILE A 164 15.30 -13.45 7.83
N SER A 165 15.78 -13.32 9.05
CA SER A 165 16.39 -14.42 9.80
C SER A 165 15.50 -14.82 10.97
N GLN A 166 15.86 -15.89 11.67
CA GLN A 166 15.20 -16.28 12.91
C GLN A 166 16.00 -15.76 14.10
N ASP A 167 15.29 -15.37 15.16
CA ASP A 167 15.89 -15.13 16.46
C ASP A 167 16.34 -16.47 17.07
N GLN A 168 17.58 -16.55 17.53
CA GLN A 168 18.14 -17.80 18.06
C GLN A 168 17.49 -18.25 19.37
N SER A 169 16.91 -17.31 20.13
CA SER A 169 16.30 -17.59 21.43
C SER A 169 14.80 -17.93 21.30
N THR A 170 14.06 -17.18 20.48
CA THR A 170 12.60 -17.35 20.38
C THR A 170 12.15 -18.06 19.12
N GLY A 171 13.00 -18.17 18.10
CA GLY A 171 12.64 -18.67 16.77
C GLY A 171 11.75 -17.70 15.96
N ASP A 172 11.48 -16.50 16.49
CA ASP A 172 10.65 -15.51 15.81
C ASP A 172 11.38 -14.93 14.59
N PRO A 173 10.64 -14.54 13.53
CA PRO A 173 11.24 -13.86 12.40
C PRO A 173 11.74 -12.47 12.80
N GLN A 174 12.87 -12.08 12.24
CA GLN A 174 13.48 -10.76 12.42
C GLN A 174 14.06 -10.25 11.11
N VAL A 175 13.91 -8.94 10.86
CA VAL A 175 14.54 -8.30 9.70
C VAL A 175 16.05 -8.22 9.95
N SER A 176 16.83 -8.93 9.14
CA SER A 176 18.29 -9.00 9.27
C SER A 176 18.98 -7.89 8.47
N LYS A 177 18.54 -7.69 7.22
CA LYS A 177 19.08 -6.67 6.30
C LYS A 177 18.07 -6.34 5.21
N ILE A 178 17.91 -5.06 4.90
CA ILE A 178 17.24 -4.61 3.69
C ILE A 178 18.31 -4.35 2.64
N GLY A 179 18.31 -5.15 1.57
CA GLY A 179 19.22 -5.01 0.44
C GLY A 179 18.51 -4.47 -0.79
N GLN A 180 19.27 -4.04 -1.79
CA GLN A 180 18.74 -3.66 -3.10
C GLN A 180 18.82 -4.87 -4.04
N ALA A 181 17.70 -5.22 -4.67
CA ALA A 181 17.61 -6.29 -5.67
C ALA A 181 17.64 -5.74 -7.10
N ILE A 182 16.93 -4.63 -7.36
CA ILE A 182 16.91 -3.94 -8.65
C ILE A 182 17.04 -2.45 -8.40
N LYS A 183 17.91 -1.79 -9.17
CA LYS A 183 18.00 -0.32 -9.17
C LYS A 183 16.78 0.28 -9.88
N GLY A 184 16.13 1.22 -9.23
CA GLY A 184 15.04 1.98 -9.81
C GLY A 184 15.53 3.01 -10.82
N ASP A 185 14.63 3.39 -11.71
CA ASP A 185 14.75 4.58 -12.56
C ASP A 185 13.62 5.53 -12.15
N PRO A 186 13.83 6.34 -11.09
CA PRO A 186 12.75 7.04 -10.42
C PRO A 186 12.14 8.11 -11.31
N PHE A 187 10.81 8.14 -11.37
CA PHE A 187 10.10 9.29 -11.90
C PHE A 187 10.23 10.48 -10.93
N HIS A 188 10.85 11.55 -11.40
CA HIS A 188 10.97 12.79 -10.64
C HIS A 188 9.77 13.69 -10.93
N THR A 189 9.08 14.12 -9.87
CA THR A 189 8.02 15.12 -9.99
C THR A 189 8.63 16.45 -10.44
N VAL A 190 8.32 16.85 -11.68
CA VAL A 190 8.64 18.19 -12.19
C VAL A 190 7.34 18.98 -12.25
N ALA A 191 7.33 20.15 -11.61
CA ALA A 191 6.21 21.08 -11.75
C ALA A 191 6.33 21.80 -13.10
N HIS A 192 5.26 21.77 -13.89
CA HIS A 192 5.18 22.49 -15.15
C HIS A 192 4.17 23.62 -15.03
N GLU A 193 4.60 24.85 -15.31
CA GLU A 193 3.72 26.00 -15.41
C GLU A 193 2.85 25.88 -16.68
N PHE A 194 1.54 26.03 -16.54
CA PHE A 194 0.59 26.03 -17.64
C PHE A 194 -0.46 27.14 -17.46
N GLY A 195 -0.21 28.30 -18.04
CA GLY A 195 -1.08 29.47 -17.89
C GLY A 195 -1.11 29.96 -16.44
N THR A 196 -2.28 29.90 -15.79
CA THR A 196 -2.48 30.29 -14.38
C THR A 196 -2.47 29.10 -13.41
N MET A 197 -1.96 27.95 -13.85
CA MET A 197 -1.94 26.70 -13.09
C MET A 197 -0.58 26.03 -13.15
N ASP A 198 -0.23 25.32 -12.08
CA ASP A 198 0.90 24.39 -12.05
C ASP A 198 0.40 22.96 -12.19
N ILE A 199 1.04 22.19 -13.06
CA ILE A 199 0.81 20.75 -13.21
C ILE A 199 1.91 20.03 -12.43
N LEU A 200 1.52 19.22 -11.45
CA LEU A 200 2.43 18.39 -10.65
C LEU A 200 2.12 16.92 -10.87
N ALA A 201 3.11 16.14 -11.26
CA ALA A 201 2.95 14.70 -11.38
C ALA A 201 3.26 14.01 -10.04
N ASN A 202 2.25 13.42 -9.41
CA ASN A 202 2.43 12.53 -8.27
C ASN A 202 2.51 11.07 -8.75
N LYS A 203 3.03 10.16 -7.92
CA LYS A 203 3.11 8.74 -8.27
C LYS A 203 2.72 7.82 -7.11
N LYS A 204 2.15 6.68 -7.48
CA LYS A 204 1.91 5.52 -6.60
C LYS A 204 2.58 4.31 -7.24
N LEU A 205 3.20 3.48 -6.41
CA LEU A 205 3.91 2.28 -6.85
C LEU A 205 3.23 1.06 -6.22
N TYR A 206 3.06 0.01 -7.01
CA TYR A 206 2.49 -1.25 -6.55
C TYR A 206 3.41 -2.41 -6.94
N LEU A 207 3.45 -3.44 -6.11
CA LEU A 207 4.12 -4.70 -6.40
C LEU A 207 3.10 -5.82 -6.46
N VAL A 208 3.10 -6.58 -7.56
CA VAL A 208 2.14 -7.66 -7.79
C VAL A 208 2.85 -8.87 -8.40
N GLU A 209 2.59 -10.05 -7.86
CA GLU A 209 2.95 -11.31 -8.51
C GLU A 209 1.90 -11.66 -9.56
N SER A 210 2.36 -11.98 -10.77
CA SER A 210 1.54 -12.21 -11.94
C SER A 210 2.22 -13.25 -12.85
N CYS A 211 1.57 -14.40 -13.06
CA CYS A 211 2.07 -15.48 -13.91
C CYS A 211 3.54 -15.89 -13.62
N GLY A 212 3.92 -16.00 -12.35
CA GLY A 212 5.28 -16.35 -11.95
C GLY A 212 6.31 -15.25 -12.19
N SER A 213 5.88 -14.00 -12.39
CA SER A 213 6.72 -12.82 -12.54
C SER A 213 6.34 -11.78 -11.49
N LEU A 214 7.33 -11.05 -10.97
CA LEU A 214 7.08 -9.88 -10.12
C LEU A 214 6.97 -8.63 -10.99
N LEU A 215 5.87 -7.90 -10.86
CA LEU A 215 5.59 -6.67 -11.58
C LEU A 215 5.64 -5.46 -10.64
N MET A 216 6.20 -4.35 -11.12
CA MET A 216 6.01 -3.01 -10.58
C MET A 216 5.03 -2.27 -11.46
N ILE A 217 3.98 -1.71 -10.86
CA ILE A 217 3.06 -0.81 -11.55
C ILE A 217 3.28 0.59 -11.01
N ARG A 218 3.60 1.53 -11.89
CA ARG A 218 3.73 2.95 -11.60
C ARG A 218 2.47 3.65 -12.09
N ARG A 219 1.67 4.18 -11.17
CA ARG A 219 0.53 5.04 -11.46
C ARG A 219 0.95 6.49 -11.30
N LYS A 220 1.02 7.23 -12.40
CA LYS A 220 1.22 8.67 -12.41
C LYS A 220 -0.14 9.36 -12.27
N ILE A 221 -0.20 10.38 -11.42
CA ILE A 221 -1.40 11.15 -11.12
C ILE A 221 -1.08 12.60 -11.45
N TRP A 222 -1.67 13.10 -12.53
CA TRP A 222 -1.46 14.46 -13.01
C TRP A 222 -2.32 15.40 -12.19
N CYS A 223 -1.70 16.02 -11.18
CA CYS A 223 -2.37 16.95 -10.29
C CYS A 223 -2.24 18.39 -10.80
N TRP A 224 -3.19 19.23 -10.44
CA TRP A 224 -3.14 20.65 -10.75
C TRP A 224 -3.26 21.50 -9.49
N SER A 225 -2.53 22.62 -9.48
CA SER A 225 -2.60 23.65 -8.44
C SER A 225 -2.81 25.00 -9.10
N LYS A 226 -3.59 25.88 -8.46
CA LYS A 226 -3.76 27.26 -8.96
C LYS A 226 -2.57 28.11 -8.55
N HIS A 227 -2.17 29.03 -9.43
CA HIS A 227 -1.14 30.02 -9.12
C HIS A 227 -1.55 30.96 -7.99
N ALA A 228 -0.53 31.63 -7.45
CA ALA A 228 -0.76 32.69 -6.49
C ALA A 228 -1.49 33.86 -7.10
N CYS A 229 -2.66 34.16 -6.54
CA CYS A 229 -3.28 35.44 -6.82
C CYS A 229 -2.46 36.53 -6.12
N HIS A 230 -2.11 37.58 -6.85
CA HIS A 230 -1.38 38.73 -6.29
C HIS A 230 -2.14 39.41 -5.14
N THR A 231 -3.48 39.24 -5.07
CA THR A 231 -4.32 39.84 -4.03
C THR A 231 -4.43 39.00 -2.75
N ASP A 232 -4.08 37.71 -2.80
CA ASP A 232 -4.08 36.83 -1.62
C ASP A 232 -3.00 35.74 -1.75
N PRO A 233 -1.75 36.07 -1.38
CA PRO A 233 -0.64 35.14 -1.44
C PRO A 233 -0.78 33.97 -0.46
N GLU A 234 -1.51 34.14 0.65
CA GLU A 234 -1.58 33.19 1.77
C GLU A 234 -2.76 32.20 1.68
N ALA A 235 -3.71 32.40 0.76
CA ALA A 235 -4.80 31.45 0.53
C ALA A 235 -4.29 30.01 0.33
N LEU A 236 -4.84 29.08 1.10
CA LEU A 236 -4.55 27.65 0.97
C LEU A 236 -4.98 27.16 -0.42
N ARG A 237 -4.05 26.59 -1.20
CA ARG A 237 -4.35 26.10 -2.55
C ARG A 237 -4.33 24.58 -2.58
N PRO A 238 -5.49 23.95 -2.79
CA PRO A 238 -5.53 22.51 -2.87
C PRO A 238 -4.82 22.06 -4.16
N ILE A 239 -3.89 21.12 -4.01
CA ILE A 239 -3.38 20.33 -5.13
C ILE A 239 -4.47 19.31 -5.43
N VAL A 240 -5.08 19.36 -6.60
CA VAL A 240 -6.22 18.50 -6.95
C VAL A 240 -5.78 17.44 -7.96
N ALA A 241 -6.11 16.18 -7.70
CA ALA A 241 -5.81 15.07 -8.59
C ALA A 241 -6.63 15.11 -9.88
N GLY A 242 -5.94 14.84 -10.98
CA GLY A 242 -6.49 14.74 -12.31
C GLY A 242 -6.32 13.35 -12.94
N PRO A 243 -6.08 13.29 -14.27
CA PRO A 243 -5.94 12.04 -15.00
C PRO A 243 -4.85 11.12 -14.44
N ASN A 244 -5.06 9.83 -14.63
CA ASN A 244 -4.13 8.78 -14.22
C ASN A 244 -3.50 8.16 -15.47
N GLU A 245 -2.20 7.87 -15.39
CA GLU A 245 -1.46 7.15 -16.42
C GLU A 245 -0.71 6.00 -15.76
N PHE A 246 -0.62 4.85 -16.44
CA PHE A 246 -0.02 3.65 -15.89
C PHE A 246 1.16 3.18 -16.72
N GLU A 247 2.24 2.81 -16.03
CA GLU A 247 3.37 2.08 -16.61
C GLU A 247 3.56 0.78 -15.83
N VAL A 248 3.77 -0.32 -16.56
CA VAL A 248 4.00 -1.63 -15.96
C VAL A 248 5.41 -2.08 -16.30
N PHE A 249 6.11 -2.63 -15.31
CA PHE A 249 7.46 -3.12 -15.45
C PHE A 249 7.57 -4.52 -14.86
N LYS A 250 8.22 -5.42 -15.59
CA LYS A 250 8.58 -6.75 -15.11
C LYS A 250 9.97 -6.73 -14.48
N ALA A 251 10.12 -7.41 -13.35
CA ALA A 251 11.42 -7.64 -12.74
C ALA A 251 12.24 -8.63 -13.59
N ASP A 252 13.41 -8.20 -14.05
CA ASP A 252 14.45 -9.05 -14.61
C ASP A 252 15.56 -9.18 -13.57
N PHE A 253 15.49 -10.24 -12.77
CA PHE A 253 16.47 -10.49 -11.69
C PHE A 253 17.84 -10.89 -12.22
N GLU A 254 17.91 -11.50 -13.41
CA GLU A 254 19.19 -11.92 -14.02
C GLU A 254 20.01 -10.69 -14.41
N GLN A 255 19.36 -9.67 -14.97
CA GLN A 255 20.01 -8.41 -15.36
C GLN A 255 19.84 -7.31 -14.31
N SER A 256 19.21 -7.61 -13.17
CA SER A 256 18.97 -6.68 -12.05
C SER A 256 18.31 -5.35 -12.50
N ARG A 257 17.30 -5.42 -13.38
CA ARG A 257 16.65 -4.26 -13.99
C ARG A 257 15.14 -4.42 -14.12
N TRP A 258 14.45 -3.29 -14.26
CA TRP A 258 13.05 -3.24 -14.63
C TRP A 258 12.89 -3.23 -16.16
N VAL A 259 12.02 -4.09 -16.70
CA VAL A 259 11.72 -4.16 -18.13
C VAL A 259 10.30 -3.66 -18.35
N LYS A 260 10.15 -2.51 -19.03
CA LYS A 260 8.83 -1.92 -19.33
C LYS A 260 8.01 -2.88 -20.20
N MET A 261 6.76 -3.06 -19.83
CA MET A 261 5.77 -3.87 -20.55
C MET A 261 4.77 -2.97 -21.25
N THR A 262 4.31 -3.39 -22.43
CA THR A 262 3.24 -2.72 -23.19
C THR A 262 1.88 -3.39 -23.02
N THR A 263 1.85 -4.62 -22.49
CA THR A 263 0.62 -5.41 -22.26
C THR A 263 0.87 -6.38 -21.11
N LEU A 264 -0.18 -6.68 -20.33
CA LEU A 264 -0.25 -7.76 -19.34
C LEU A 264 -0.61 -9.11 -20.00
N GLY A 265 -1.11 -9.06 -21.24
CA GLY A 265 -1.67 -10.19 -21.97
C GLY A 265 -3.09 -10.56 -21.52
N ASP A 266 -3.72 -11.46 -22.28
CA ASP A 266 -5.15 -11.79 -22.13
C ASP A 266 -5.45 -12.78 -20.98
N LYS A 267 -4.44 -13.18 -20.20
CA LYS A 267 -4.58 -14.23 -19.17
C LYS A 267 -4.90 -13.67 -17.79
N GLN A 268 -4.55 -12.42 -17.51
CA GLN A 268 -4.66 -11.84 -16.17
C GLN A 268 -5.19 -10.41 -16.18
N VAL A 269 -5.80 -10.04 -15.06
CA VAL A 269 -6.26 -8.71 -14.71
C VAL A 269 -5.62 -8.32 -13.39
N LEU A 270 -5.18 -7.07 -13.26
CA LEU A 270 -4.60 -6.56 -12.02
C LEU A 270 -5.63 -5.78 -11.22
N PHE A 271 -5.66 -6.01 -9.92
CA PHE A 271 -6.38 -5.20 -8.95
C PHE A 271 -5.36 -4.51 -8.05
N LEU A 272 -5.37 -3.17 -8.04
CA LEU A 272 -4.41 -2.34 -7.33
C LEU A 272 -5.10 -1.53 -6.25
N GLY A 273 -4.47 -1.48 -5.09
CA GLY A 273 -4.87 -0.60 -4.01
C GLY A 273 -3.86 -0.64 -2.87
N ARG A 274 -3.78 0.46 -2.13
CA ARG A 274 -2.82 0.64 -1.03
C ARG A 274 -2.70 -0.56 -0.09
N ARG A 275 -3.85 -1.11 0.27
CA ARG A 275 -3.99 -2.18 1.29
C ARG A 275 -3.78 -3.57 0.71
N CYS A 276 -4.28 -3.80 -0.50
CA CYS A 276 -4.20 -5.09 -1.15
C CYS A 276 -4.13 -4.91 -2.67
N SER A 277 -3.11 -5.52 -3.27
CA SER A 277 -2.93 -5.60 -4.72
C SER A 277 -2.80 -7.07 -5.09
N ARG A 278 -3.43 -7.51 -6.19
CA ARG A 278 -3.40 -8.92 -6.63
C ARG A 278 -3.66 -9.04 -8.12
N ALA A 279 -3.02 -10.01 -8.77
CA ALA A 279 -3.37 -10.44 -10.12
C ALA A 279 -4.39 -11.59 -10.05
N ILE A 280 -5.39 -11.57 -10.93
CA ILE A 280 -6.40 -12.63 -11.04
C ILE A 280 -6.40 -13.18 -12.46
N SER A 281 -6.64 -14.48 -12.60
CA SER A 281 -6.82 -15.10 -13.92
C SER A 281 -8.16 -14.73 -14.56
N VAL A 282 -8.11 -14.32 -15.83
CA VAL A 282 -9.28 -13.97 -16.65
C VAL A 282 -10.28 -15.13 -16.74
N SER A 283 -9.80 -16.36 -16.94
CA SER A 283 -10.64 -17.54 -17.14
C SER A 283 -11.51 -17.87 -15.93
N GLN A 284 -11.11 -17.43 -14.74
CA GLN A 284 -11.84 -17.71 -13.50
C GLN A 284 -13.13 -16.87 -13.39
N TYR A 285 -13.19 -15.69 -14.01
CA TYR A 285 -14.28 -14.73 -13.83
C TYR A 285 -14.85 -14.14 -15.13
N GLY A 286 -14.40 -14.62 -16.30
CA GLY A 286 -14.89 -14.13 -17.60
C GLY A 286 -14.59 -12.66 -17.85
N MET A 287 -13.49 -12.16 -17.30
CA MET A 287 -13.07 -10.76 -17.41
C MET A 287 -12.36 -10.52 -18.75
N THR A 288 -12.21 -9.27 -19.16
CA THR A 288 -11.30 -8.93 -20.26
C THR A 288 -9.89 -8.81 -19.69
N GLY A 289 -8.92 -9.54 -20.25
CA GLY A 289 -7.52 -9.40 -19.86
C GLY A 289 -6.95 -8.04 -20.24
N ASP A 290 -5.69 -7.80 -19.85
CA ASP A 290 -4.99 -6.54 -20.14
C ASP A 290 -5.61 -5.29 -19.49
N GLN A 291 -6.24 -5.48 -18.33
CA GLN A 291 -6.90 -4.42 -17.57
C GLN A 291 -6.33 -4.27 -16.16
N ILE A 292 -6.34 -3.03 -15.67
CA ILE A 292 -5.93 -2.66 -14.32
C ILE A 292 -7.11 -1.99 -13.61
N PHE A 293 -7.66 -2.66 -12.62
CA PHE A 293 -8.66 -2.13 -11.70
C PHE A 293 -7.94 -1.47 -10.54
N PHE A 294 -8.25 -0.23 -10.21
CA PHE A 294 -7.57 0.47 -9.13
C PHE A 294 -8.52 1.28 -8.24
N LEU A 295 -8.10 1.45 -6.99
CA LEU A 295 -8.77 2.27 -5.98
C LEU A 295 -8.00 3.57 -5.75
N ASP A 296 -8.60 4.50 -5.03
CA ASP A 296 -7.88 5.64 -4.47
C ASP A 296 -6.94 5.17 -3.35
N ASP A 297 -5.68 5.61 -3.38
CA ASP A 297 -4.67 5.26 -2.38
C ASP A 297 -4.57 6.31 -1.27
N GLU A 298 -5.71 6.58 -0.65
CA GLU A 298 -5.73 7.42 0.55
C GLU A 298 -5.08 6.70 1.73
N GLU A 299 -4.23 7.44 2.43
CA GLU A 299 -3.43 6.97 3.56
C GLU A 299 -3.78 7.76 4.82
N GLU A 300 -3.84 7.04 5.94
CA GLU A 300 -4.19 7.66 7.22
C GLU A 300 -3.09 8.66 7.61
N ASN A 301 -3.47 9.88 8.00
CA ASN A 301 -2.54 10.95 8.33
C ASN A 301 -1.59 11.37 7.17
N CYS A 302 -1.91 11.04 5.91
CA CYS A 302 -1.13 11.48 4.74
C CYS A 302 -2.04 11.86 3.57
N LYS A 303 -2.47 13.13 3.52
CA LYS A 303 -3.18 13.69 2.37
C LYS A 303 -2.20 14.39 1.44
N GLN A 304 -1.98 13.81 0.26
CA GLN A 304 -1.04 14.36 -0.74
C GLN A 304 -1.70 15.32 -1.72
N TYR A 305 -3.00 15.16 -1.93
CA TYR A 305 -3.82 15.95 -2.85
C TYR A 305 -5.30 15.77 -2.50
N ASP A 306 -6.12 16.69 -3.02
CA ASP A 306 -7.57 16.69 -3.00
C ASP A 306 -8.14 16.02 -4.25
N TYR A 307 -9.41 15.65 -4.19
CA TYR A 307 -10.17 15.19 -5.35
C TYR A 307 -11.26 16.19 -5.68
N ALA A 308 -11.53 16.39 -6.98
CA ALA A 308 -12.58 17.32 -7.43
C ALA A 308 -13.99 16.88 -7.04
N MET A 309 -14.20 15.57 -6.83
CA MET A 309 -15.50 14.99 -6.48
C MET A 309 -15.44 14.29 -5.13
N GLU A 310 -16.44 14.53 -4.29
CA GLU A 310 -16.64 13.85 -3.01
C GLU A 310 -17.07 12.40 -3.15
N ILE A 311 -17.64 11.99 -4.28
CA ILE A 311 -18.03 10.58 -4.50
C ILE A 311 -17.04 9.96 -5.47
N THR A 312 -16.61 8.74 -5.16
CA THR A 312 -15.66 7.98 -5.97
C THR A 312 -16.12 6.55 -6.17
N SER A 313 -15.54 5.88 -7.16
CA SER A 313 -15.63 4.45 -7.40
C SER A 313 -14.22 3.91 -7.70
N PHE A 314 -14.12 2.61 -7.91
CA PHE A 314 -12.93 2.08 -8.57
C PHE A 314 -12.90 2.54 -10.03
N CYS A 315 -11.70 2.57 -10.60
CA CYS A 315 -11.47 2.89 -12.00
C CYS A 315 -10.80 1.70 -12.70
N VAL A 316 -10.91 1.66 -14.03
CA VAL A 316 -10.32 0.64 -14.88
C VAL A 316 -9.44 1.34 -15.91
N CYS A 317 -8.19 0.90 -16.01
CA CYS A 317 -7.29 1.27 -17.09
C CYS A 317 -7.20 0.09 -18.07
N ASP A 318 -7.49 0.32 -19.35
CA ASP A 318 -7.17 -0.62 -20.42
C ASP A 318 -5.74 -0.37 -20.88
N MET A 319 -4.87 -1.38 -20.79
CA MET A 319 -3.46 -1.22 -21.13
C MET A 319 -3.22 -1.08 -22.64
N ARG A 320 -4.19 -1.45 -23.49
CA ARG A 320 -4.05 -1.44 -24.95
C ARG A 320 -4.05 -0.02 -25.52
N ASP A 321 -4.88 0.85 -24.97
CA ASP A 321 -4.99 2.25 -25.36
C ASP A 321 -4.62 3.23 -24.22
N GLY A 322 -4.37 2.73 -23.01
CA GLY A 322 -4.05 3.52 -21.82
C GLY A 322 -5.23 4.30 -21.26
N LYS A 323 -6.45 4.05 -21.75
CA LYS A 323 -7.63 4.81 -21.37
C LYS A 323 -8.10 4.40 -19.99
N VAL A 324 -8.33 5.41 -19.15
CA VAL A 324 -8.91 5.23 -17.82
C VAL A 324 -10.39 5.53 -17.88
N ASP A 325 -11.20 4.51 -17.61
CA ASP A 325 -12.64 4.61 -17.49
C ASP A 325 -13.07 4.38 -16.04
N SER A 326 -14.00 5.21 -15.57
CA SER A 326 -14.73 4.96 -14.33
C SER A 326 -16.02 4.23 -14.73
N PRO A 327 -16.15 2.91 -14.52
CA PRO A 327 -17.41 2.25 -14.80
C PRO A 327 -18.52 2.96 -14.01
N LEU A 328 -19.56 3.40 -14.74
CA LEU A 328 -20.78 4.07 -14.24
C LEU A 328 -21.24 3.47 -12.89
N PRO A 329 -21.87 4.27 -11.99
CA PRO A 329 -21.77 4.17 -10.53
C PRO A 329 -22.41 2.89 -10.00
N LYS A 330 -21.73 1.76 -10.17
CA LYS A 330 -22.07 0.48 -9.59
C LYS A 330 -21.64 0.56 -8.13
N ALA A 331 -20.34 0.52 -7.83
CA ALA A 331 -19.85 0.67 -6.47
C ALA A 331 -19.27 2.07 -6.21
N SER A 332 -20.02 2.97 -5.57
CA SER A 332 -19.50 4.28 -5.14
C SER A 332 -19.50 4.49 -3.62
N TRP A 333 -18.58 5.34 -3.15
CA TRP A 333 -18.44 5.76 -1.75
C TRP A 333 -18.00 7.21 -1.64
N LYS A 334 -18.20 7.82 -0.47
CA LYS A 334 -17.78 9.20 -0.20
C LYS A 334 -16.30 9.26 0.20
N ARG A 335 -15.56 10.16 -0.45
CA ARG A 335 -14.30 10.78 -0.02
C ARG A 335 -14.70 11.89 0.99
N CYS A 336 -14.46 11.68 2.28
CA CYS A 336 -14.62 12.63 3.41
C CYS A 336 -15.97 12.67 4.17
N ASP A 337 -15.91 12.12 5.39
CA ASP A 337 -16.40 12.61 6.71
C ASP A 337 -16.20 11.50 7.76
N GLU A 338 -16.17 10.26 7.27
CA GLU A 338 -15.57 9.10 7.91
C GLU A 338 -14.56 8.56 6.88
N MET A 339 -13.25 8.57 7.13
CA MET A 339 -12.27 7.91 6.25
C MET A 339 -12.60 6.41 6.18
N ARG A 340 -13.50 6.03 5.27
CA ARG A 340 -13.85 4.63 5.03
C ARG A 340 -12.83 4.08 4.07
N LEU A 341 -11.84 3.44 4.65
CA LEU A 341 -10.75 2.80 3.94
C LEU A 341 -11.31 1.67 3.05
N VAL A 342 -11.19 1.85 1.73
CA VAL A 342 -11.60 0.82 0.75
C VAL A 342 -10.40 -0.03 0.37
N ALA A 343 -10.64 -1.32 0.20
CA ALA A 343 -9.63 -2.26 -0.19
C ALA A 343 -10.25 -3.43 -0.96
N TRP A 344 -9.44 -4.07 -1.80
CA TRP A 344 -9.83 -5.31 -2.44
C TRP A 344 -9.81 -6.47 -1.45
N LEU A 345 -10.78 -7.37 -1.59
CA LEU A 345 -10.87 -8.62 -0.84
C LEU A 345 -11.04 -9.75 -1.85
N PHE A 346 -10.16 -10.74 -1.78
CA PHE A 346 -10.14 -11.84 -2.75
C PHE A 346 -10.46 -13.16 -2.06
N PRO A 347 -11.25 -14.06 -2.67
CA PRO A 347 -11.37 -15.42 -2.18
C PRO A 347 -10.00 -16.14 -2.22
N GLN A 348 -9.88 -17.21 -1.44
CA GLN A 348 -8.75 -18.14 -1.59
C GLN A 348 -8.86 -18.86 -2.94
N ASP A 349 -7.72 -19.20 -3.51
CA ASP A 349 -7.63 -19.95 -4.77
C ASP A 349 -8.05 -21.41 -4.60
#